data_AF-R5MKS3-F1
#
_entry.id   AF-R5MKS3-F1
#
_cell.length_a   1.000
_cell.length_b   1.000
_cell.length_c   1.000
_cell.angle_alpha   90.00
_cell.angle_beta   90.00
_cell.angle_gamma   90.00
#
_symmetry.space_group_name_H-M   'P 1'
#
loop_
_entity.id
_entity.type
_entity.pdbx_description
1 polymer ?
#
loop_
_entity_poly.entity_id
_entity_poly.type
_entity_poly.pdbx_seq_one_letter_code
_entity_poly.pdbx_strand_id
1 'polypeptide(L)'
;MKVISIAIGLLFLGLGIPMVSGKAENFVVGSASPDNELRNNFDTKKLCRIFGIYLIFVAIFTALLGFFFNREFFTAYFICVLAGAFICIAAVVLTCRKKSE
;
A
#
# COMPACT_ATOMS: atom_id res chain seq x y z
N MET A 1 -23.29 0.88 7.80
CA MET A 1 -21.95 1.44 7.48
C MET A 1 -20.79 0.69 8.15
N LYS A 2 -20.91 0.27 9.43
CA LYS A 2 -19.92 -0.56 10.16
C LYS A 2 -19.44 -1.80 9.41
N VAL A 3 -20.39 -2.64 8.95
CA VAL A 3 -20.10 -3.89 8.24
C VAL A 3 -19.35 -3.66 6.92
N ILE A 4 -19.70 -2.58 6.19
CA ILE A 4 -19.09 -2.24 4.90
C ILE A 4 -17.62 -1.86 5.09
N SER A 5 -17.30 -1.03 6.09
CA SER A 5 -15.92 -0.60 6.36
C SER A 5 -15.04 -1.77 6.82
N ILE A 6 -15.60 -2.71 7.60
CA ILE A 6 -14.90 -3.93 8.03
C ILE A 6 -14.66 -4.86 6.83
N ALA A 7 -15.65 -5.05 5.96
CA ALA A 7 -15.49 -5.86 4.75
C ALA A 7 -14.41 -5.28 3.81
N ILE A 8 -14.38 -3.96 3.64
CA ILE A 8 -13.34 -3.26 2.88
C ILE A 8 -11.96 -3.45 3.52
N GLY A 9 -11.85 -3.29 4.84
CA GLY A 9 -10.60 -3.54 5.56
C GLY A 9 -10.10 -4.98 5.40
N LEU A 10 -10.98 -5.97 5.48
CA LEU A 10 -10.64 -7.38 5.26
C LEU A 10 -10.20 -7.67 3.82
N LEU A 11 -10.83 -7.03 2.82
CA LEU A 11 -10.41 -7.14 1.42
C LEU A 11 -9.00 -6.59 1.21
N PHE A 12 -8.71 -5.40 1.74
CA PHE A 12 -7.37 -4.81 1.64
C PHE A 12 -6.32 -5.61 2.40
N LEU A 13 -6.67 -6.21 3.54
CA LEU A 13 -5.79 -7.10 4.29
C LEU A 13 -5.47 -8.38 3.48
N GLY A 14 -6.49 -8.97 2.87
CA GLY A 14 -6.36 -10.14 1.99
C GLY A 14 -5.48 -9.89 0.77
N LEU A 15 -5.49 -8.67 0.23
CA LEU A 15 -4.61 -8.25 -0.88
C LEU A 15 -3.21 -7.83 -0.40
N GLY A 16 -3.09 -7.26 0.79
CA GLY A 16 -1.81 -6.80 1.36
C GLY A 16 -0.86 -7.95 1.70
N ILE A 17 -1.37 -9.05 2.27
CA ILE A 17 -0.57 -10.23 2.66
C ILE A 17 0.23 -10.82 1.46
N PRO A 18 -0.38 -11.14 0.30
CA PRO A 18 0.37 -11.67 -0.84
C PRO A 18 1.35 -10.64 -1.45
N MET A 19 1.07 -9.34 -1.33
CA MET A 19 2.00 -8.28 -1.74
C MET A 19 3.25 -8.21 -0.85
N VAL A 20 3.12 -8.32 0.47
CA VAL A 20 4.28 -8.34 1.38
C VAL A 20 5.21 -9.53 1.12
N SER A 21 4.65 -10.65 0.68
CA SER A 21 5.39 -11.85 0.29
C SER A 21 6.21 -11.66 -1.00
N GLY A 22 6.00 -10.58 -1.75
CA GLY A 22 6.68 -10.30 -3.02
C GLY A 22 6.23 -11.17 -4.18
N LYS A 23 5.27 -12.09 -3.96
CA LYS A 23 4.68 -12.95 -5.00
C LYS A 23 3.70 -12.19 -5.91
N ALA A 24 3.23 -11.03 -5.48
CA ALA A 24 2.34 -10.17 -6.25
C ALA A 24 3.08 -9.02 -6.96
N GLU A 25 4.38 -9.17 -7.23
CA GLU A 25 5.16 -8.16 -7.96
C GLU A 25 4.50 -7.82 -9.31
N ASN A 26 4.09 -8.82 -10.09
CA ASN A 26 3.36 -8.65 -11.34
C ASN A 26 2.00 -7.93 -11.20
N PHE A 27 1.38 -7.96 -10.01
CA PHE A 27 0.13 -7.24 -9.77
C PHE A 27 0.37 -5.76 -9.48
N VAL A 28 1.49 -5.43 -8.81
CA VAL A 28 1.87 -4.03 -8.49
C VAL A 28 2.37 -3.29 -9.74
N VAL A 29 3.25 -3.93 -10.53
CA VAL A 29 3.78 -3.30 -11.76
C VAL A 29 2.86 -3.47 -12.95
N GLY A 30 1.81 -4.28 -12.86
CA GLY A 30 0.93 -4.62 -13.96
C GLY A 30 1.53 -5.71 -14.86
N SER A 31 0.81 -6.82 -15.03
CA SER A 31 1.24 -7.97 -15.85
C SER A 31 1.43 -7.66 -17.34
N ALA A 32 0.92 -6.53 -17.81
CA ALA A 32 1.01 -6.06 -19.20
C ALA A 32 1.77 -4.73 -19.34
N SER A 33 2.39 -4.23 -18.26
CA SER A 33 3.04 -2.93 -18.30
C SER A 33 4.36 -3.04 -19.10
N PRO A 34 4.50 -2.30 -20.22
CA PRO A 34 5.66 -2.36 -21.12
C PRO A 34 6.89 -1.64 -20.56
N ASP A 35 6.93 -1.39 -19.25
CA ASP A 35 7.93 -0.54 -18.59
C ASP A 35 9.16 -1.37 -18.20
N ASN A 36 9.91 -1.77 -19.23
CA ASN A 36 11.26 -2.31 -19.08
C ASN A 36 12.08 -1.38 -18.17
N GLU A 37 11.87 -0.07 -18.30
CA GLU A 37 12.52 0.97 -17.51
C GLU A 37 12.17 0.92 -16.03
N LEU A 38 10.89 0.74 -15.65
CA LEU A 38 10.52 0.75 -14.23
C LEU A 38 11.02 -0.52 -13.52
N ARG A 39 10.98 -1.68 -14.19
CA ARG A 39 11.57 -2.93 -13.68
C ARG A 39 13.10 -2.90 -13.67
N ASN A 40 13.73 -2.16 -14.58
CA ASN A 40 15.18 -2.04 -14.65
C ASN A 40 15.72 -1.03 -13.64
N ASN A 41 15.04 0.11 -13.48
CA ASN A 41 15.41 1.20 -12.58
C ASN A 41 15.00 0.96 -11.12
N PHE A 42 13.98 0.10 -10.87
CA PHE A 42 13.49 -0.17 -9.52
C PHE A 42 13.47 -1.65 -9.16
N ASP A 43 13.81 -1.94 -7.89
CA ASP A 43 13.70 -3.28 -7.32
C ASP A 43 12.23 -3.60 -7.01
N THR A 44 11.58 -4.27 -7.95
CA THR A 44 10.14 -4.61 -7.92
C THR A 44 9.73 -5.45 -6.72
N LYS A 45 10.61 -6.31 -6.19
CA LYS A 45 10.33 -7.07 -4.96
C LYS A 45 10.24 -6.18 -3.74
N LYS A 46 11.16 -5.22 -3.60
CA LYS A 46 11.13 -4.23 -2.52
C LYS A 46 9.94 -3.29 -2.66
N LEU A 47 9.66 -2.84 -3.90
CA LEU A 47 8.50 -2.01 -4.21
C LEU A 47 7.20 -2.70 -3.80
N CYS A 48 7.02 -3.97 -4.18
CA CYS A 48 5.85 -4.77 -3.84
C CYS A 48 5.71 -4.94 -2.33
N ARG A 49 6.83 -5.18 -1.62
CA ARG A 49 6.82 -5.31 -0.16
C ARG A 49 6.41 -4.01 0.55
N ILE A 50 6.94 -2.85 0.11
CA ILE A 50 6.59 -1.53 0.69
C ILE A 50 5.11 -1.22 0.43
N PHE A 51 4.64 -1.44 -0.80
CA PHE A 51 3.21 -1.26 -1.14
C PHE A 51 2.30 -2.19 -0.33
N GLY A 52 2.70 -3.44 -0.13
CA GLY A 52 1.96 -4.39 0.69
C GLY A 52 1.85 -3.95 2.15
N ILE A 53 2.95 -3.45 2.73
CA ILE A 53 2.94 -2.91 4.11
C ILE A 53 2.00 -1.69 4.20
N TYR A 54 2.04 -0.79 3.22
CA TYR A 54 1.13 0.36 3.15
C TYR A 54 -0.34 -0.06 3.07
N LEU A 55 -0.66 -1.05 2.22
CA LEU A 55 -2.01 -1.58 2.09
C LEU A 55 -2.53 -2.19 3.39
N ILE A 56 -1.69 -2.92 4.12
CA ILE A 56 -2.04 -3.46 5.44
C ILE A 56 -2.27 -2.32 6.44
N PHE A 57 -1.44 -1.29 6.43
CA PHE A 57 -1.63 -0.10 7.27
C PHE A 57 -2.98 0.55 6.99
N VAL A 58 -3.29 0.85 5.72
CA VAL A 58 -4.59 1.42 5.31
C VAL A 58 -5.75 0.50 5.70
N ALA A 59 -5.61 -0.82 5.57
CA ALA A 59 -6.63 -1.80 5.96
C ALA A 59 -6.98 -1.72 7.45
N ILE A 60 -5.96 -1.67 8.32
CA ILE A 60 -6.13 -1.57 9.78
C ILE A 60 -6.84 -0.25 10.13
N PHE A 61 -6.38 0.86 9.56
CA PHE A 61 -6.97 2.18 9.82
C PHE A 61 -8.42 2.28 9.30
N THR A 62 -8.73 1.66 8.17
CA THR A 62 -10.09 1.59 7.61
C THR A 62 -11.01 0.75 8.51
N ALA A 63 -10.51 -0.35 9.06
CA ALA A 63 -11.25 -1.18 10.02
C ALA A 63 -11.51 -0.42 11.33
N LEU A 64 -10.52 0.31 11.86
CA LEU A 64 -10.65 1.15 13.06
C LEU A 64 -11.66 2.28 12.86
N LEU A 65 -11.61 3.00 11.73
CA LEU A 65 -12.61 4.00 11.36
C LEU A 65 -14.02 3.36 11.32
N GLY A 66 -14.09 2.16 10.74
CA GLY A 66 -15.28 1.34 10.65
C GLY A 66 -15.85 0.85 11.99
N PHE A 67 -15.04 0.81 13.04
CA PHE A 67 -15.45 0.40 14.38
C PHE A 67 -15.90 1.61 15.21
N PHE A 68 -15.08 2.67 15.23
CA PHE A 68 -15.27 3.84 16.08
C PHE A 68 -16.24 4.89 15.52
N PHE A 69 -16.62 4.83 14.22
CA PHE A 69 -17.67 5.64 13.57
C PHE A 69 -17.83 7.08 14.11
N ASN A 70 -16.72 7.81 14.19
CA ASN A 70 -16.72 9.19 14.64
C ASN A 70 -16.24 10.11 13.51
N ARG A 71 -17.00 11.18 13.26
CA ARG A 71 -16.72 12.15 12.19
C ARG A 71 -15.34 12.81 12.34
N GLU A 72 -14.87 12.98 13.57
CA GLU A 72 -13.54 13.56 13.86
C GLU A 72 -12.40 12.59 13.53
N PHE A 73 -12.62 11.28 13.67
CA PHE A 73 -11.64 10.26 13.27
C PHE A 73 -11.49 10.15 11.76
N PHE A 74 -12.46 10.63 10.97
CA PHE A 74 -12.36 10.65 9.51
C PHE A 74 -11.27 11.60 9.03
N THR A 75 -11.18 12.78 9.63
CA THR A 75 -10.12 13.75 9.30
C THR A 75 -8.75 13.23 9.71
N ALA A 76 -8.62 12.68 10.91
CA ALA A 76 -7.38 12.07 11.37
C ALA A 76 -6.96 10.89 10.48
N TYR A 77 -7.90 10.03 10.10
CA TYR A 77 -7.69 8.93 9.16
C TYR A 77 -7.14 9.44 7.83
N PHE A 78 -7.75 10.46 7.24
CA PHE A 78 -7.32 11.01 5.96
C PHE A 78 -5.89 11.57 6.03
N ILE A 79 -5.56 12.28 7.12
CA ILE A 79 -4.21 12.81 7.36
C ILE A 79 -3.20 11.66 7.52
N CYS A 80 -3.53 10.60 8.29
CA CYS A 80 -2.65 9.44 8.47
C CYS A 80 -2.41 8.68 7.17
N VAL A 81 -3.43 8.49 6.34
CA VAL A 81 -3.32 7.81 5.05
C VAL A 81 -2.46 8.61 4.07
N LEU A 82 -2.65 9.94 4.02
CA LEU A 82 -1.83 10.84 3.21
C LEU A 82 -0.37 10.86 3.68
N ALA A 83 -0.13 11.05 4.98
CA ALA A 83 1.23 11.03 5.53
C ALA A 83 1.92 9.69 5.27
N GLY A 84 1.21 8.58 5.45
CA GLY A 84 1.70 7.24 5.11
C GLY A 84 2.02 7.10 3.62
N ALA A 85 1.20 7.66 2.72
CA ALA A 85 1.47 7.65 1.29
C ALA A 85 2.76 8.41 0.95
N PHE A 86 2.96 9.60 1.52
CA PHE A 86 4.18 10.38 1.35
C PHE A 86 5.42 9.61 1.83
N ILE A 87 5.35 9.00 3.01
CA ILE A 87 6.44 8.18 3.55
C ILE A 87 6.72 6.98 2.63
N CYS A 88 5.69 6.32 2.10
CA CYS A 88 5.87 5.20 1.18
C CYS A 88 6.53 5.63 -0.13
N ILE A 89 6.12 6.75 -0.71
CA ILE A 89 6.74 7.30 -1.92
C ILE A 89 8.21 7.64 -1.66
N ALA A 90 8.51 8.34 -0.56
CA ALA A 90 9.88 8.65 -0.17
C ALA A 90 10.71 7.38 0.04
N ALA A 91 10.18 6.38 0.74
CA ALA A 91 10.85 5.10 0.97
C ALA A 91 11.12 4.37 -0.35
N VAL A 92 10.17 4.37 -1.29
CA VAL A 92 10.36 3.78 -2.63
C VAL A 92 11.46 4.51 -3.40
N VAL A 93 11.42 5.84 -3.44
CA VAL A 93 12.42 6.64 -4.18
C VAL A 93 13.82 6.48 -3.58
N LEU A 94 13.94 6.36 -2.26
CA LEU A 94 15.23 6.22 -1.57
C LEU A 94 15.77 4.79 -1.59
N THR A 95 14.92 3.77 -1.43
CA THR A 95 15.36 2.38 -1.20
C THR A 95 15.18 1.45 -2.39
N CYS A 96 14.24 1.75 -3.28
CA CYS A 96 13.95 0.93 -4.45
C CYS A 96 14.64 1.43 -5.71
N ARG A 97 15.11 2.70 -5.79
CA ARG A 97 15.93 3.15 -6.92
C ARG A 97 17.23 2.34 -6.95
N LYS A 98 17.41 1.54 -8.00
CA LYS A 98 18.73 1.04 -8.36
C LYS A 98 19.55 2.26 -8.77
N LYS A 99 20.70 2.44 -8.12
CA LYS A 99 21.70 3.42 -8.54
C LYS A 99 22.11 3.00 -9.97
N SER A 100 21.77 3.83 -10.97
CA SER A 100 22.39 3.68 -12.28
C SER A 100 23.88 3.90 -12.06
N GLU A 101 24.66 2.84 -12.25
CA GLU A 101 26.12 2.94 -12.39
C GLU A 101 26.44 3.78 -13.63
#